data_AF-A0A559LI40-F1
#
_entry.id   AF-A0A559LI40-F1
#
_cell.length_a   1.000
_cell.length_b   1.000
_cell.length_c   1.000
_cell.angle_alpha   90.00
_cell.angle_beta   90.00
_cell.angle_gamma   90.00
#
_symmetry.space_group_name_H-M   'P 1'
#
loop_
_entity.id
_entity.type
_entity.pdbx_description
1 polymer ?
#
loop_
_entity_poly.entity_id
_entity_poly.type
_entity_poly.pdbx_seq_one_letter_code
_entity_poly.pdbx_strand_id
1 'polypeptide(L)'
;MESYKSLMSLLLLFTHLAHLAQAVEYKWVFTYGDPNSNVVCHAGFSIFLHTQRPYNAPSAKLIFVECATNGGDPGHSSTTVLPLSGSQVPQIYITPLDPHTSSGDVGFEIGINQPALNFADRTIPAMNPRVNMYTTGTGVFLGHCSYRQGAIQLAQYNGQAEIPYTPLPTHDDCPAGTSQDRTQSIGRWLLCQLGCGKF
;
A
#
# COMPACT_ATOMS: atom_id res chain seq x y z
N MET A 1 0.03 50.80 -5.61
CA MET A 1 1.28 50.03 -5.74
C MET A 1 1.55 49.11 -4.54
N GLU A 2 1.07 49.41 -3.33
CA GLU A 2 1.33 48.59 -2.12
C GLU A 2 0.60 47.24 -2.10
N SER A 3 -0.65 47.18 -2.61
CA SER A 3 -1.44 45.94 -2.66
C SER A 3 -0.79 44.82 -3.48
N TYR A 4 -0.07 45.18 -4.56
CA TYR A 4 0.60 44.21 -5.44
C TYR A 4 1.84 43.57 -4.77
N LYS A 5 2.58 44.34 -3.96
CA LYS A 5 3.75 43.84 -3.21
C LYS A 5 3.33 42.89 -2.09
N SER A 6 2.21 43.20 -1.43
CA SER A 6 1.63 42.34 -0.39
C SER A 6 1.19 40.99 -0.97
N LEU A 7 0.52 41.01 -2.13
CA LEU A 7 0.07 39.79 -2.80
C LEU A 7 1.24 38.91 -3.28
N MET A 8 2.27 39.52 -3.89
CA MET A 8 3.50 38.82 -4.31
C MET A 8 4.26 38.21 -3.12
N SER A 9 4.34 38.93 -2.00
CA SER A 9 5.00 38.44 -0.79
C SER A 9 4.24 37.26 -0.18
N LEU A 10 2.90 37.31 -0.17
CA LEU A 10 2.06 36.20 0.26
C LEU A 10 2.24 34.99 -0.66
N LEU A 11 2.28 35.20 -1.98
CA LEU A 11 2.50 34.14 -2.97
C LEU A 11 3.86 33.46 -2.81
N LEU A 12 4.92 34.25 -2.60
CA LEU A 12 6.29 33.76 -2.34
C LEU A 12 6.39 32.99 -1.02
N LEU A 13 5.69 33.46 0.02
CA LEU A 13 5.60 32.75 1.28
C LEU A 13 4.87 31.41 1.12
N PHE A 14 3.76 31.38 0.38
CA PHE A 14 3.04 30.14 0.08
C PHE A 14 3.87 29.16 -0.76
N THR A 15 4.64 29.62 -1.75
CA THR A 15 5.53 28.73 -2.52
C THR A 15 6.70 28.22 -1.69
N HIS A 16 7.28 29.05 -0.81
CA HIS A 16 8.32 28.60 0.13
C HIS A 16 7.78 27.61 1.17
N LEU A 17 6.57 27.83 1.67
CA LEU A 17 5.89 26.89 2.59
C LEU A 17 5.45 25.61 1.88
N ALA A 18 5.08 25.67 0.60
CA ALA A 18 4.77 24.47 -0.19
C ALA A 18 6.00 23.57 -0.40
N HIS A 19 7.20 24.15 -0.51
CA HIS A 19 8.46 23.41 -0.52
C HIS A 19 8.82 22.74 0.82
N LEU A 20 8.10 23.06 1.91
CA LEU A 20 8.23 22.40 3.22
C LEU A 20 7.26 21.22 3.40
N ALA A 21 6.56 20.76 2.36
CA ALA A 21 5.86 19.49 2.39
C ALA A 21 6.88 18.34 2.50
N GLN A 22 7.18 17.94 3.74
CA GLN A 22 8.21 16.96 4.11
C GLN A 22 7.72 15.50 4.04
N ALA A 23 6.46 15.28 3.68
CA ALA A 23 5.87 13.97 3.53
C ALA A 23 4.79 13.97 2.44
N VAL A 24 4.75 12.90 1.65
CA VAL A 24 3.65 12.62 0.69
C VAL A 24 2.74 11.58 1.33
N GLU A 25 1.43 11.85 1.33
CA GLU A 25 0.40 10.88 1.72
C GLU A 25 -0.17 10.20 0.49
N TYR A 26 -0.15 8.87 0.48
CA TYR A 26 -0.86 8.05 -0.48
C TYR A 26 -1.95 7.25 0.22
N LYS A 27 -3.09 7.06 -0.45
CA LYS A 27 -4.25 6.33 0.10
C LYS A 27 -4.66 5.20 -0.81
N TRP A 28 -4.88 4.03 -0.22
CA TRP A 28 -5.28 2.83 -0.94
C TRP A 28 -6.39 2.07 -0.22
N VAL A 29 -7.00 1.16 -0.96
CA VAL A 29 -7.89 0.12 -0.46
C VAL A 29 -7.25 -1.23 -0.75
N PHE A 30 -7.07 -2.03 0.29
CA PHE A 30 -6.59 -3.41 0.21
C PHE A 30 -7.79 -4.36 0.31
N THR A 31 -8.05 -5.12 -0.75
CA THR A 31 -9.03 -6.22 -0.73
C THR A 31 -8.33 -7.52 -0.40
N TYR A 32 -8.89 -8.26 0.57
CA TYR A 32 -8.38 -9.54 1.03
C TYR A 32 -9.51 -10.46 1.49
N GLY A 33 -9.26 -11.76 1.54
CA GLY A 33 -10.24 -12.74 1.98
C GLY A 33 -9.58 -14.07 2.28
N ASP A 34 -10.31 -14.93 2.99
CA ASP A 34 -9.91 -16.33 3.17
C ASP A 34 -10.77 -17.20 2.26
N PRO A 35 -10.14 -17.91 1.29
CA PRO A 35 -10.86 -18.76 0.33
C PRO A 35 -11.72 -19.83 1.00
N ASN A 36 -11.49 -20.16 2.27
CA ASN A 36 -12.25 -21.16 3.02
C ASN A 36 -13.41 -20.58 3.85
N SER A 37 -13.59 -19.26 3.90
CA SER A 37 -14.49 -18.61 4.86
C SER A 37 -15.66 -17.83 4.26
N ASN A 38 -15.75 -17.70 2.93
CA ASN A 38 -16.72 -16.83 2.24
C ASN A 38 -16.72 -15.38 2.77
N VAL A 39 -15.61 -14.93 3.36
CA VAL A 39 -15.42 -13.57 3.86
C VAL A 39 -14.46 -12.84 2.94
N VAL A 40 -14.87 -11.66 2.48
CA VAL A 40 -14.01 -10.70 1.78
C VAL A 40 -14.03 -9.40 2.57
N CYS A 41 -12.85 -8.86 2.84
CA CYS A 41 -12.67 -7.60 3.54
C CYS A 41 -11.96 -6.57 2.64
N HIS A 42 -12.29 -5.31 2.90
CA HIS A 42 -11.63 -4.15 2.34
C HIS A 42 -11.05 -3.32 3.49
N ALA A 43 -9.79 -2.94 3.38
CA ALA A 43 -9.13 -2.06 4.32
C ALA A 43 -8.63 -0.81 3.61
N GLY A 44 -9.17 0.35 3.99
CA GLY A 44 -8.63 1.63 3.58
C GLY A 44 -7.45 2.03 4.46
N PHE A 45 -6.36 2.49 3.87
CA PHE A 45 -5.18 2.93 4.63
C PHE A 45 -4.42 4.06 3.93
N SER A 46 -3.67 4.82 4.72
CA SER A 46 -2.72 5.82 4.27
C SER A 46 -1.28 5.33 4.49
N ILE A 47 -0.38 5.63 3.57
CA ILE A 47 1.07 5.59 3.79
C ILE A 47 1.62 7.00 3.68
N PHE A 48 2.48 7.37 4.63
CA PHE A 48 3.23 8.61 4.63
C PHE A 48 4.68 8.32 4.30
N LEU A 49 5.20 8.95 3.24
CA LEU A 49 6.57 8.80 2.76
C LEU A 49 7.32 10.12 2.92
N HIS A 50 8.45 10.10 3.63
CA HIS A 50 9.26 11.29 3.90
C HIS A 50 10.31 11.53 2.82
N THR A 51 10.15 12.59 2.04
CA THR A 51 10.94 12.88 0.82
C THR A 51 12.34 13.43 1.10
N GLN A 52 12.65 13.83 2.33
CA GLN A 52 13.95 14.39 2.74
C GLN A 52 14.84 13.40 3.52
N ARG A 53 14.35 12.18 3.77
CA ARG A 53 15.13 11.15 4.44
C ARG A 53 15.57 10.10 3.43
N PRO A 54 16.82 9.60 3.49
CA PRO A 54 17.15 8.40 2.76
C PRO A 54 16.17 7.30 3.20
N TYR A 55 15.59 6.61 2.21
CA TYR A 55 14.69 5.46 2.39
C TYR A 55 13.25 5.76 2.86
N ASN A 56 12.75 6.99 2.67
CA ASN A 56 11.34 7.38 2.84
C ASN A 56 10.72 7.21 4.25
N ALA A 57 11.43 6.63 5.22
CA ALA A 57 10.98 6.36 6.60
C ALA A 57 9.47 6.09 6.72
N PRO A 58 8.95 5.08 6.01
CA PRO A 58 7.53 5.02 5.73
C PRO A 58 6.74 4.71 7.00
N SER A 59 5.56 5.32 7.13
CA SER A 59 4.60 4.99 8.18
C SER A 59 3.23 4.76 7.57
N ALA A 60 2.43 3.91 8.21
CA ALA A 60 1.11 3.55 7.73
C ALA A 60 0.03 3.76 8.79
N LYS A 61 -1.17 4.12 8.34
CA LYS A 61 -2.34 4.30 9.20
C LYS A 61 -3.56 3.66 8.55
N LEU A 62 -4.25 2.85 9.33
CA LEU A 62 -5.51 2.24 8.94
C LEU A 62 -6.64 3.28 9.07
N ILE A 63 -7.50 3.39 8.05
CA ILE A 63 -8.62 4.34 7.97
C ILE A 63 -9.93 3.62 8.26
N PHE A 64 -10.15 2.47 7.63
CA PHE A 64 -11.31 1.60 7.87
C PHE A 64 -10.93 0.16 7.59
N VAL A 65 -11.71 -0.76 8.16
CA VAL A 65 -11.80 -2.14 7.70
C VAL A 65 -13.27 -2.54 7.68
N GLU A 66 -13.72 -3.04 6.55
CA GLU A 66 -15.07 -3.56 6.39
C GLU A 66 -15.01 -4.96 5.78
N CYS A 67 -15.86 -5.86 6.24
CA CYS A 67 -15.91 -7.23 5.77
C CYS A 67 -17.32 -7.58 5.32
N ALA A 68 -17.44 -8.04 4.08
CA ALA A 68 -18.62 -8.67 3.55
C ALA A 68 -18.58 -10.17 3.89
N THR A 69 -19.66 -10.65 4.48
CA THR A 69 -19.90 -12.08 4.67
C THR A 69 -21.15 -12.48 3.89
N ASN A 70 -21.10 -13.62 3.19
CA ASN A 70 -22.31 -14.25 2.69
C ASN A 70 -23.03 -14.84 3.92
N GLY A 71 -24.01 -14.11 4.45
CA GLY A 71 -24.70 -14.50 5.66
C GLY A 71 -25.67 -15.64 5.36
N GLY A 72 -25.18 -16.88 5.20
CA GLY A 72 -25.95 -18.13 5.11
C GLY A 72 -26.87 -18.30 3.89
N ASP A 73 -27.57 -17.24 3.47
CA ASP A 73 -28.56 -17.21 2.41
C ASP A 73 -28.00 -16.56 1.13
N PRO A 74 -28.14 -17.21 -0.04
CA PRO A 74 -27.79 -16.62 -1.33
C PRO A 74 -28.56 -15.30 -1.54
N GLY A 75 -27.84 -14.19 -1.70
CA GLY A 75 -28.41 -12.86 -1.96
C GLY A 75 -28.44 -11.91 -0.75
N HIS A 76 -28.06 -12.35 0.45
CA HIS A 76 -27.89 -11.48 1.61
C HIS A 76 -26.40 -11.30 1.94
N SER A 77 -25.78 -10.27 1.38
CA SER A 77 -24.47 -9.81 1.85
C SER A 77 -24.67 -8.90 3.06
N SER A 78 -24.02 -9.23 4.17
CA SER A 78 -23.94 -8.33 5.31
C SER A 78 -22.53 -7.75 5.37
N THR A 79 -22.45 -6.41 5.36
CA THR A 79 -21.19 -5.68 5.55
C THR A 79 -21.03 -5.34 7.03
N THR A 80 -19.91 -5.74 7.61
CA THR A 80 -19.54 -5.43 9.00
C THR A 80 -18.33 -4.53 9.01
N VAL A 81 -18.46 -3.33 9.60
CA VAL A 81 -17.32 -2.45 9.85
C VAL A 81 -16.61 -2.90 11.12
N LEU A 82 -15.31 -3.14 11.04
CA LEU A 82 -14.51 -3.57 12.17
C LEU A 82 -14.02 -2.36 12.98
N PRO A 83 -13.97 -2.45 14.32
CA PRO A 83 -13.39 -1.41 15.14
C PRO A 83 -11.88 -1.28 14.88
N LEU A 84 -11.38 -0.03 14.88
CA LEU A 84 -9.94 0.27 14.73
C LEU A 84 -9.24 0.64 16.05
N SER A 85 -9.97 0.59 17.17
CA SER A 85 -9.44 0.85 18.50
C SER A 85 -9.97 -0.17 19.51
N GLY A 86 -9.12 -0.59 20.45
CA GLY A 86 -9.42 -1.64 21.41
C GLY A 86 -8.33 -2.72 21.46
N SER A 87 -8.56 -3.78 22.23
CA SER A 87 -7.57 -4.86 22.46
C SER A 87 -7.49 -5.89 21.34
N GLN A 88 -8.53 -6.03 20.52
CA GLN A 88 -8.60 -7.00 19.42
C GLN A 88 -9.12 -6.29 18.17
N VAL A 89 -8.23 -5.56 17.50
CA VAL A 89 -8.54 -4.79 16.30
C VAL A 89 -7.54 -5.09 15.19
N PRO A 90 -7.91 -4.92 13.92
CA PRO A 90 -6.97 -5.02 12.81
C PRO A 90 -5.86 -3.98 12.98
N GLN A 91 -4.61 -4.40 12.73
CA GLN A 91 -3.43 -3.54 12.84
C GLN A 91 -2.68 -3.50 11.52
N ILE A 92 -2.50 -2.30 10.97
CA ILE A 92 -1.62 -2.13 9.82
C ILE A 92 -0.16 -2.08 10.27
N TYR A 93 0.71 -2.69 9.50
CA TYR A 93 2.16 -2.56 9.66
C TYR A 93 2.81 -2.22 8.32
N ILE A 94 4.00 -1.64 8.42
CA ILE A 94 4.87 -1.37 7.29
C ILE A 94 6.30 -1.76 7.66
N THR A 95 6.91 -2.58 6.82
CA THR A 95 8.26 -3.10 7.05
C THR A 95 9.11 -2.83 5.81
N PRO A 96 10.27 -2.16 5.96
CA PRO A 96 11.20 -1.95 4.84
C PRO A 96 11.70 -3.29 4.24
N LEU A 97 11.89 -3.37 2.91
CA LEU A 97 12.43 -4.54 2.21
C LEU A 97 13.91 -4.36 1.83
N ASP A 98 14.78 -5.23 2.33
CA ASP A 98 16.21 -5.25 2.00
C ASP A 98 16.52 -5.90 0.64
N PRO A 99 17.53 -5.41 -0.13
CA PRO A 99 18.41 -4.30 0.21
C PRO A 99 17.84 -2.94 -0.19
N HIS A 100 17.92 -1.99 0.75
CA HIS A 100 17.63 -0.58 0.49
C HIS A 100 18.84 0.13 -0.15
N THR A 101 18.75 0.50 -1.42
CA THR A 101 19.77 1.33 -2.06
C THR A 101 19.31 2.79 -2.12
N SER A 102 20.24 3.73 -1.93
CA SER A 102 19.96 5.18 -1.97
C SER A 102 19.79 5.72 -3.39
N SER A 103 20.10 4.92 -4.41
CA SER A 103 20.12 5.29 -5.83
C SER A 103 19.10 4.53 -6.68
N GLY A 104 18.20 3.76 -6.06
CA GLY A 104 17.24 2.91 -6.75
C GLY A 104 15.86 2.89 -6.10
N ASP A 105 15.08 1.85 -6.40
CA ASP A 105 13.72 1.69 -5.92
C ASP A 105 13.70 1.23 -4.46
N VAL A 106 12.91 1.90 -3.63
CA VAL A 106 12.71 1.63 -2.23
C VAL A 106 11.46 0.76 -2.08
N GLY A 107 11.67 -0.49 -1.64
CA GLY A 107 10.59 -1.44 -1.37
C GLY A 107 10.17 -1.45 0.09
N PHE A 108 8.88 -1.65 0.34
CA PHE A 108 8.33 -1.94 1.67
C PHE A 108 7.19 -2.95 1.56
N GLU A 109 7.06 -3.82 2.56
CA GLU A 109 5.88 -4.64 2.75
C GLU A 109 4.85 -3.85 3.56
N ILE A 110 3.62 -3.76 3.04
CA ILE A 110 2.45 -3.34 3.82
C ILE A 110 1.63 -4.58 4.13
N GLY A 111 1.17 -4.70 5.36
CA GLY A 111 0.26 -5.78 5.73
C GLY A 111 -0.68 -5.39 6.86
N ILE A 112 -1.71 -6.21 7.05
CA ILE A 112 -2.72 -6.02 8.10
C ILE A 112 -2.75 -7.29 8.93
N ASN A 113 -2.50 -7.18 10.22
CA ASN A 113 -2.74 -8.26 11.17
C ASN A 113 -4.18 -8.14 11.67
N GLN A 114 -5.10 -8.93 11.10
CA GLN A 114 -6.50 -8.97 11.52
C GLN A 114 -6.72 -10.18 12.44
N PRO A 115 -7.13 -9.98 13.70
CA PRO A 115 -7.54 -11.08 14.56
C PRO A 115 -8.87 -11.66 14.09
N ALA A 116 -9.16 -12.90 14.50
CA ALA A 116 -10.49 -13.46 14.34
C ALA A 116 -11.49 -12.65 15.21
N LEU A 117 -12.67 -12.37 14.66
CA LEU A 117 -13.72 -11.62 15.33
C LEU A 117 -15.03 -12.43 15.27
N ASN A 118 -15.57 -12.72 16.45
CA ASN A 118 -16.81 -13.46 16.59
C ASN A 118 -17.95 -12.48 16.87
N PHE A 119 -18.98 -12.53 16.04
CA PHE A 119 -20.25 -11.83 16.21
C PHE A 119 -21.34 -12.85 16.58
N ALA A 120 -22.53 -12.37 16.93
CA ALA A 120 -23.62 -13.24 17.37
C ALA A 120 -24.06 -14.27 16.30
N ASP A 121 -23.94 -13.91 15.03
CA ASP A 121 -24.46 -14.63 13.86
C ASP A 121 -23.38 -15.07 12.87
N ARG A 122 -22.14 -14.59 13.02
CA ARG A 122 -21.05 -14.83 12.07
C ARG A 122 -19.68 -14.75 12.71
N THR A 123 -18.71 -15.40 12.08
CA THR A 123 -17.29 -15.29 12.43
C THR A 123 -16.53 -14.74 11.25
N ILE A 124 -15.71 -13.72 11.51
CA ILE A 124 -14.70 -13.25 10.57
C ILE A 124 -13.38 -13.91 10.99
N PRO A 125 -12.74 -14.71 10.13
CA PRO A 125 -11.51 -15.41 10.49
C PRO A 125 -10.34 -14.44 10.65
N ALA A 126 -9.28 -14.91 11.30
CA ALA A 126 -8.01 -14.22 11.33
C ALA A 126 -7.42 -14.19 9.92
N MET A 127 -6.94 -13.03 9.49
CA MET A 127 -6.37 -12.83 8.16
C MET A 127 -5.14 -11.92 8.26
N ASN A 128 -4.10 -12.24 7.50
CA ASN A 128 -2.84 -11.48 7.53
C ASN A 128 -2.40 -11.08 6.12
N PRO A 129 -3.23 -10.36 5.35
CA PRO A 129 -2.90 -9.99 3.98
C PRO A 129 -1.67 -9.08 3.96
N ARG A 130 -0.83 -9.28 2.95
CA ARG A 130 0.36 -8.44 2.74
C ARG A 130 0.71 -8.32 1.27
N VAL A 131 1.29 -7.19 0.91
CA VAL A 131 1.72 -6.85 -0.44
C VAL A 131 2.99 -6.02 -0.37
N ASN A 132 3.89 -6.21 -1.34
CA ASN A 132 5.08 -5.38 -1.50
C ASN A 132 4.74 -4.17 -2.34
N MET A 133 5.24 -3.01 -1.95
CA MET A 133 5.05 -1.74 -2.64
C MET A 133 6.41 -1.11 -2.88
N TYR A 134 6.56 -0.45 -4.02
CA TYR A 134 7.83 0.13 -4.44
C TYR A 134 7.66 1.59 -4.80
N THR A 135 8.67 2.38 -4.45
CA THR A 135 8.72 3.82 -4.67
C THR A 135 10.10 4.21 -5.14
N THR A 136 10.25 5.38 -5.75
CA THR A 136 11.57 5.99 -5.94
C THR A 136 12.16 6.39 -4.58
N GLY A 137 13.46 6.68 -4.54
CA GLY A 137 14.09 7.29 -3.36
C GLY A 137 13.52 8.65 -2.93
N THR A 138 12.67 9.28 -3.77
CA THR A 138 11.94 10.53 -3.49
C THR A 138 10.48 10.30 -3.12
N GLY A 139 10.03 9.05 -2.98
CA GLY A 139 8.68 8.69 -2.56
C GLY A 139 7.63 8.64 -3.68
N VAL A 140 8.03 8.65 -4.95
CA VAL A 140 7.08 8.46 -6.06
C VAL A 140 6.71 6.99 -6.18
N PHE A 141 5.42 6.66 -6.16
CA PHE A 141 4.95 5.28 -6.28
C PHE A 141 5.23 4.68 -7.67
N LEU A 142 5.72 3.44 -7.69
CA LEU A 142 6.12 2.70 -8.91
C LEU A 142 5.29 1.43 -9.16
N GLY A 143 4.44 1.06 -8.20
CA GLY A 143 3.56 -0.10 -8.28
C GLY A 143 3.79 -1.11 -7.17
N HIS A 144 3.03 -2.20 -7.23
CA HIS A 144 2.98 -3.24 -6.20
C HIS A 144 3.37 -4.62 -6.74
N CYS A 145 3.69 -5.55 -5.84
CA CYS A 145 4.05 -6.93 -6.18
C CYS A 145 3.71 -7.90 -5.03
N SER A 146 3.71 -9.20 -5.36
CA SER A 146 3.74 -10.29 -4.38
C SER A 146 2.63 -10.25 -3.32
N TYR A 147 1.37 -10.33 -3.78
CA TYR A 147 0.23 -10.59 -2.90
C TYR A 147 0.41 -11.91 -2.14
N ARG A 148 0.20 -11.92 -0.82
CA ARG A 148 0.31 -13.12 0.02
C ARG A 148 -0.79 -13.19 1.07
N GLN A 149 -1.04 -14.40 1.57
CA GLN A 149 -1.89 -14.68 2.74
C GLN A 149 -3.31 -14.12 2.63
N GLY A 150 -3.98 -14.41 1.52
CA GLY A 150 -5.37 -13.97 1.29
C GLY A 150 -5.50 -12.55 0.76
N ALA A 151 -4.39 -11.87 0.48
CA ALA A 151 -4.38 -10.62 -0.26
C ALA A 151 -4.87 -10.86 -1.71
N ILE A 152 -5.86 -10.08 -2.14
CA ILE A 152 -6.53 -10.25 -3.45
C ILE A 152 -6.18 -9.12 -4.40
N GLN A 153 -6.34 -7.87 -3.96
CA GLN A 153 -6.19 -6.71 -4.83
C GLN A 153 -5.84 -5.43 -4.06
N LEU A 154 -4.98 -4.60 -4.65
CA LEU A 154 -4.75 -3.23 -4.24
C LEU A 154 -5.39 -2.26 -5.24
N ALA A 155 -6.06 -1.24 -4.72
CA ALA A 155 -6.62 -0.14 -5.51
C ALA A 155 -6.31 1.20 -4.84
N GLN A 156 -6.27 2.27 -5.61
CA GLN A 156 -6.29 3.63 -5.09
C GLN A 156 -7.58 3.88 -4.32
N TYR A 157 -7.55 4.83 -3.39
CA TYR A 157 -8.73 5.17 -2.60
C TYR A 157 -9.93 5.65 -3.43
N ASN A 158 -9.70 6.10 -4.67
CA ASN A 158 -10.74 6.45 -5.63
C ASN A 158 -11.33 5.24 -6.40
N GLY A 159 -10.89 4.02 -6.10
CA GLY A 159 -11.33 2.78 -6.74
C GLY A 159 -10.56 2.40 -8.01
N GLN A 160 -9.60 3.22 -8.46
CA GLN A 160 -8.75 2.86 -9.59
C GLN A 160 -7.84 1.69 -9.21
N ALA A 161 -7.88 0.61 -9.97
CA ALA A 161 -6.98 -0.53 -9.77
C ALA A 161 -5.52 -0.06 -9.87
N GLU A 162 -4.69 -0.51 -8.93
CA GLU A 162 -3.27 -0.18 -8.98
C GLU A 162 -2.56 -0.99 -10.05
N ILE A 163 -1.48 -0.42 -10.59
CA ILE A 163 -0.66 -1.12 -11.58
C ILE A 163 0.38 -2.00 -10.89
N PRO A 164 0.70 -3.18 -11.47
CA PRO A 164 1.85 -3.94 -11.05
C PRO A 164 3.12 -3.10 -11.15
N TYR A 165 4.08 -3.42 -10.29
CA TYR A 165 5.37 -2.75 -10.25
C TYR A 165 6.03 -2.70 -11.64
N THR A 166 6.35 -1.49 -12.09
CA THR A 166 7.08 -1.25 -13.33
C THR A 166 8.38 -0.51 -13.01
N PRO A 167 9.53 -1.20 -13.07
CA PRO A 167 10.82 -0.58 -12.77
C PRO A 167 11.19 0.51 -13.80
N LEU A 168 11.89 1.56 -13.34
CA LEU A 168 12.31 2.67 -14.20
C LEU A 168 13.47 2.27 -15.12
N PRO A 169 13.54 2.72 -16.38
CA PRO A 169 14.60 2.34 -17.33
C PRO A 169 16.04 2.63 -16.88
N THR A 170 16.21 3.47 -15.86
CA THR A 170 17.49 3.89 -15.30
C THR A 170 17.98 3.03 -14.12
N HIS A 171 17.21 2.03 -13.69
CA HIS A 171 17.54 1.19 -12.52
C HIS A 171 17.86 -0.25 -12.95
N ASP A 172 19.14 -0.64 -12.96
CA ASP A 172 19.60 -1.92 -13.56
C ASP A 172 19.31 -3.19 -12.73
N ASP A 173 18.74 -3.06 -11.53
CA ASP A 173 18.46 -4.17 -10.61
C ASP A 173 16.97 -4.32 -10.31
N CYS A 174 16.47 -5.56 -10.33
CA CYS A 174 15.12 -5.81 -9.87
C CYS A 174 15.02 -5.63 -8.34
N PRO A 175 13.93 -5.02 -7.83
CA PRO A 175 13.80 -4.76 -6.41
C PRO A 175 13.77 -6.03 -5.56
N ALA A 176 14.11 -5.85 -4.29
CA ALA A 176 13.93 -6.82 -3.23
C ALA A 176 12.55 -7.50 -3.28
N GLY A 177 12.51 -8.83 -3.23
CA GLY A 177 11.26 -9.62 -3.22
C GLY A 177 10.74 -10.04 -4.60
N THR A 178 11.38 -9.61 -5.69
CA THR A 178 11.21 -10.21 -7.02
C THR A 178 12.20 -11.38 -7.20
N SER A 179 11.86 -12.40 -7.98
CA SER A 179 12.76 -13.54 -8.23
C SER A 179 14.00 -13.07 -9.00
N GLN A 180 15.08 -12.72 -8.29
CA GLN A 180 16.39 -12.50 -8.89
C GLN A 180 16.99 -13.85 -9.29
N ASP A 181 16.65 -14.36 -10.47
CA ASP A 181 17.54 -15.33 -11.10
C ASP A 181 18.69 -14.56 -11.77
N ARG A 182 19.81 -14.44 -11.04
CA ARG A 182 20.94 -13.53 -11.36
C ARG A 182 21.69 -13.87 -12.66
N THR A 183 21.29 -14.91 -13.39
CA THR A 183 22.11 -15.50 -14.47
C THR A 183 21.78 -15.04 -15.89
N GLN A 184 20.73 -14.24 -16.15
CA GLN A 184 20.36 -13.87 -17.52
C GLN A 184 20.32 -12.34 -17.73
N SER A 185 21.15 -11.83 -18.65
CA SER A 185 21.32 -10.41 -18.96
C SER A 185 20.40 -9.89 -20.08
N ILE A 186 19.50 -10.74 -20.62
CA ILE A 186 18.47 -10.36 -21.59
C ILE A 186 17.15 -10.94 -21.07
N GLY A 187 16.16 -10.09 -20.75
CA GLY A 187 14.86 -10.52 -20.22
C GLY A 187 14.65 -10.38 -18.70
N ARG A 188 15.63 -9.86 -17.94
CA ARG A 188 15.50 -9.52 -16.50
C ARG A 188 14.25 -8.70 -16.19
N TRP A 189 14.01 -7.66 -16.99
CA TRP A 189 12.84 -6.77 -16.88
C TRP A 189 11.52 -7.52 -17.01
N LEU A 190 11.42 -8.44 -17.97
CA LEU A 190 10.24 -9.27 -18.20
C LEU A 190 10.02 -10.24 -17.02
N LEU A 191 11.07 -10.82 -16.46
CA LEU A 191 10.97 -11.72 -15.30
C LEU A 191 10.45 -10.99 -14.04
N CYS A 192 10.87 -9.74 -13.84
CA CYS A 192 10.45 -8.94 -12.70
C CYS A 192 9.00 -8.44 -12.86
N GLN A 193 8.56 -8.15 -14.09
CA GLN A 193 7.15 -7.90 -14.40
C GLN A 193 6.28 -9.17 -14.29
N LEU A 194 6.76 -10.32 -14.77
CA LEU A 194 6.03 -11.60 -14.71
C LEU A 194 5.80 -12.10 -13.27
N GLY A 195 6.67 -11.75 -12.34
CA GLY A 195 6.49 -12.06 -10.91
C GLY A 195 5.46 -11.19 -10.20
N CYS A 196 5.22 -9.97 -10.68
CA CYS A 196 4.29 -9.01 -10.07
C CYS A 196 2.93 -8.94 -10.75
N GLY A 197 2.84 -9.34 -12.03
CA GLY A 197 1.60 -9.35 -12.80
C GLY A 197 0.78 -10.65 -12.72
N LYS A 198 1.23 -11.65 -11.95
CA LYS A 198 0.49 -12.91 -11.76
C LYS A 198 -0.37 -12.82 -10.50
N PHE A 199 -1.68 -12.91 -10.70
CA PHE A 199 -2.68 -13.28 -9.69
C PHE A 199 -2.71 -14.80 -9.54
#